data_AF-R7ZD02-F1
#
_entry.id   AF-R7ZD02-F1
#
_cell.length_a   1.000
_cell.length_b   1.000
_cell.length_c   1.000
_cell.angle_alpha   90.00
_cell.angle_beta   90.00
_cell.angle_gamma   90.00
#
_symmetry.space_group_name_H-M   'P 1'
#
loop_
_entity.id
_entity.type
_entity.pdbx_description
1 polymer ?
#
loop_
_entity_poly.entity_id
_entity_poly.type
_entity_poly.pdbx_seq_one_letter_code
_entity_poly.pdbx_strand_id
1 'polypeptide(L)'
;MKVLIIASTIAVPTLMLYLQYLSDRFRLFFNVVAIISSIIFGCIAATSIYQIIVDDAVFMTTIHAIFLNPLFLVVGSYIGMFIIYRLLLLTVDEKKHPAGM
;
A
#
# COMPACT_ATOMS: atom_id res chain seq x y z
N MET A 1 18.12 -11.62 2.73
CA MET A 1 16.66 -11.39 2.69
C MET A 1 16.22 -10.10 3.36
N LYS A 2 16.58 -9.81 4.62
CA LYS A 2 16.21 -8.54 5.28
C LYS A 2 16.64 -7.28 4.52
N VAL A 3 17.87 -7.29 3.99
CA VAL A 3 18.40 -6.19 3.16
C VAL A 3 17.60 -5.98 1.88
N LEU A 4 17.12 -7.06 1.25
CA LEU A 4 16.30 -6.96 0.03
C LEU A 4 14.96 -6.30 0.31
N ILE A 5 14.33 -6.61 1.45
CA ILE A 5 13.06 -5.99 1.87
C ILE A 5 13.26 -4.49 2.06
N ILE A 6 14.31 -4.08 2.79
CA ILE A 6 14.59 -2.66 3.03
C ILE A 6 14.90 -1.96 1.70
N ALA A 7 15.73 -2.57 0.85
CA ALA A 7 16.08 -2.02 -0.44
C ALA A 7 14.84 -1.85 -1.34
N SER A 8 13.94 -2.83 -1.39
CA SER A 8 12.71 -2.73 -2.20
C SER A 8 11.76 -1.65 -1.69
N THR A 9 11.64 -1.48 -0.38
CA THR A 9 10.76 -0.47 0.22
C THR A 9 11.18 0.96 -0.14
N ILE A 10 12.46 1.18 -0.43
CA ILE A 10 12.97 2.48 -0.88
C ILE A 10 12.97 2.54 -2.41
N ALA A 11 13.51 1.52 -3.08
CA ALA A 11 13.69 1.52 -4.53
C ALA A 11 12.37 1.59 -5.29
N VAL A 12 11.33 0.88 -4.86
CA VAL A 12 10.04 0.83 -5.57
C VAL A 12 9.30 2.17 -5.54
N PRO A 13 9.10 2.83 -4.38
CA PRO A 13 8.48 4.16 -4.35
C PRO A 13 9.27 5.23 -5.11
N THR A 14 10.62 5.19 -5.05
CA THR A 14 11.46 6.09 -5.83
C THR A 14 11.30 5.86 -7.34
N LEU A 15 11.23 4.60 -7.76
CA LEU A 15 10.97 4.25 -9.17
C LEU A 15 9.59 4.71 -9.63
N MET A 16 8.55 4.52 -8.80
CA MET A 16 7.19 5.02 -9.08
C MET A 16 7.17 6.54 -9.26
N LEU A 17 7.88 7.27 -8.39
CA LEU A 17 8.01 8.72 -8.47
C LEU A 17 8.73 9.15 -9.75
N TYR A 18 9.79 8.45 -10.16
CA TYR A 18 10.46 8.70 -11.43
C TYR A 18 9.54 8.45 -12.63
N LEU A 19 8.86 7.30 -12.67
CA LEU A 19 7.92 6.92 -13.74
C LEU A 19 6.75 7.89 -13.90
N GLN A 20 6.29 8.47 -12.78
CA GLN A 20 5.25 9.49 -12.84
C GLN A 20 5.68 10.72 -13.63
N TYR A 21 6.94 11.15 -13.52
CA TYR A 21 7.41 12.32 -14.26
C TYR A 21 7.47 12.09 -15.78
N LEU A 22 7.53 10.82 -16.22
CA LEU A 22 7.51 10.50 -17.65
C LEU A 22 6.12 10.67 -18.27
N SER A 23 5.03 10.39 -17.53
CA SER A 23 3.67 10.57 -18.05
C SER A 23 2.61 10.54 -16.96
N ASP A 24 1.59 11.39 -17.10
CA ASP A 24 0.37 11.37 -16.26
C ASP A 24 -0.40 10.05 -16.34
N ARG A 25 -0.21 9.27 -17.41
CA ARG A 25 -0.82 7.92 -17.52
C ARG A 25 -0.32 6.97 -16.44
N PHE A 26 0.97 7.02 -16.09
CA PHE A 26 1.53 6.20 -15.01
C PHE A 26 0.94 6.59 -13.65
N ARG A 27 0.76 7.90 -13.41
CA ARG A 27 0.10 8.40 -12.21
C ARG A 27 -1.30 7.82 -12.06
N LEU A 28 -2.09 7.86 -13.13
CA LEU A 28 -3.45 7.33 -13.16
C LEU A 28 -3.45 5.82 -12.92
N PHE A 29 -2.58 5.09 -13.62
CA PHE A 29 -2.43 3.65 -13.45
C PHE A 29 -2.13 3.25 -11.99
N PHE A 30 -1.12 3.86 -11.36
CA PHE A 30 -0.76 3.56 -9.97
C PHE A 30 -1.91 3.85 -9.00
N ASN A 31 -2.64 4.96 -9.21
CA ASN A 31 -3.80 5.31 -8.40
C ASN A 31 -4.94 4.29 -8.56
N VAL A 32 -5.26 3.87 -9.79
CA VAL A 32 -6.32 2.88 -10.04
C VAL A 32 -5.97 1.54 -9.40
N VAL A 33 -4.73 1.08 -9.56
CA VAL A 33 -4.26 -0.16 -8.91
C VAL A 33 -4.30 -0.02 -7.39
N ALA A 34 -4.02 1.16 -6.82
CA ALA A 34 -4.13 1.42 -5.38
C ALA A 34 -5.57 1.36 -4.88
N ILE A 35 -6.52 1.91 -5.64
CA ILE A 35 -7.95 1.83 -5.32
C ILE A 35 -8.39 0.37 -5.30
N ILE A 36 -8.10 -0.38 -6.36
CA ILE A 36 -8.44 -1.81 -6.46
C ILE A 36 -7.80 -2.60 -5.31
N SER A 37 -6.51 -2.36 -5.05
CA SER A 37 -5.79 -3.01 -3.95
C SER A 37 -6.40 -2.71 -2.59
N SER A 38 -6.80 -1.45 -2.35
CA SER A 38 -7.42 -1.03 -1.08
C SER A 38 -8.78 -1.66 -0.86
N ILE A 39 -9.58 -1.80 -1.93
CA ILE A 39 -10.86 -2.51 -1.87
C ILE A 39 -10.63 -3.98 -1.53
N ILE A 40 -9.72 -4.67 -2.24
CA ILE A 40 -9.42 -6.08 -1.98
C ILE A 40 -8.89 -6.28 -0.56
N PHE A 41 -7.94 -5.46 -0.13
CA PHE A 41 -7.38 -5.49 1.22
C PHE A 41 -8.47 -5.32 2.28
N GLY A 42 -9.34 -4.31 2.11
CA GLY A 42 -10.45 -4.03 3.01
C GLY A 42 -11.47 -5.16 3.06
N CYS A 43 -11.84 -5.75 1.92
CA CYS A 43 -12.76 -6.89 1.85
C CYS A 43 -12.20 -8.13 2.57
N ILE A 44 -10.92 -8.47 2.34
CA ILE A 44 -10.29 -9.60 3.04
C ILE A 44 -10.23 -9.32 4.54
N ALA A 45 -9.79 -8.13 4.95
CA ALA A 45 -9.76 -7.77 6.37
C ALA A 45 -11.15 -7.83 7.02
N ALA A 46 -12.17 -7.24 6.38
CA ALA A 46 -13.52 -7.19 6.92
C ALA A 46 -14.18 -8.58 7.02
N THR A 47 -14.04 -9.41 5.99
CA THR A 47 -14.58 -10.78 5.99
C THR A 47 -13.94 -11.65 7.06
N SER A 48 -12.62 -11.55 7.24
CA SER A 48 -11.94 -12.29 8.30
C SER A 48 -12.29 -11.79 9.70
N ILE A 49 -12.43 -10.48 9.91
CA ILE A 49 -12.91 -9.92 11.19
C ILE A 49 -14.34 -10.40 11.47
N TYR A 50 -15.21 -10.36 10.46
CA TYR A 50 -16.59 -10.81 10.56
C TYR A 50 -16.68 -12.29 10.98
N GLN A 51 -15.91 -13.17 10.34
CA GLN A 51 -15.86 -14.59 10.70
C GLN A 51 -15.42 -14.80 12.14
N ILE A 52 -14.41 -14.07 12.60
CA ILE A 52 -13.93 -14.19 13.99
C ILE A 52 -15.02 -13.80 15.00
N ILE A 53 -15.80 -12.76 14.71
CA ILE A 53 -16.91 -12.33 15.56
C ILE A 53 -18.04 -13.37 15.56
N VAL A 54 -18.39 -13.90 14.38
CA VAL A 54 -19.48 -14.90 14.25
C VAL A 54 -19.11 -16.24 14.88
N ASP A 55 -17.85 -16.65 14.75
CA ASP A 55 -17.35 -17.94 15.24
C ASP A 55 -16.95 -17.88 16.73
N ASP A 56 -17.17 -16.75 17.42
CA ASP A 56 -16.68 -16.48 18.80
C ASP A 56 -15.19 -16.83 18.97
N ALA A 57 -14.42 -16.67 17.89
CA ALA A 57 -13.01 -17.04 17.85
C ALA A 57 -12.16 -16.00 18.58
N VAL A 58 -11.06 -16.43 19.20
CA VAL A 58 -10.13 -15.52 19.88
C VAL A 58 -9.38 -14.70 18.83
N PHE A 59 -9.80 -13.45 18.65
CA PHE A 59 -9.25 -12.49 17.67
C PHE A 59 -7.72 -12.48 17.59
N MET A 60 -7.04 -12.56 18.75
CA MET A 60 -5.59 -12.54 18.85
C MET A 60 -4.90 -13.74 18.19
N THR A 61 -5.55 -14.89 18.04
CA THR A 61 -4.92 -16.10 17.47
C THR A 61 -5.38 -16.40 16.04
N THR A 62 -6.58 -16.01 15.63
CA THR A 62 -7.11 -16.28 14.28
C THR A 62 -6.77 -15.22 13.25
N ILE A 63 -6.64 -13.93 13.62
CA ILE A 63 -6.33 -12.85 12.67
C ILE A 63 -5.00 -13.09 11.95
N HIS A 64 -4.00 -13.71 12.60
CA HIS A 64 -2.69 -13.92 11.98
C HIS A 64 -2.77 -14.75 10.68
N ALA A 65 -3.80 -15.58 10.52
CA ALA A 65 -4.03 -16.37 9.31
C ALA A 65 -4.28 -15.49 8.07
N ILE A 66 -4.76 -14.25 8.24
CA ILE A 66 -4.85 -13.25 7.16
C ILE A 66 -3.46 -12.96 6.60
N PHE A 67 -2.43 -12.87 7.43
CA PHE A 67 -1.05 -12.63 7.00
C PHE A 67 -0.42 -13.86 6.31
N LEU A 68 -1.09 -15.02 6.32
CA LEU A 68 -0.71 -16.16 5.49
C LEU A 68 -1.38 -16.13 4.11
N ASN A 69 -2.38 -15.27 3.90
CA ASN A 69 -3.04 -15.12 2.61
C ASN A 69 -2.13 -14.34 1.63
N PRO A 70 -1.64 -14.97 0.54
CA PRO A 70 -0.71 -14.31 -0.38
C PRO A 70 -1.32 -13.08 -1.07
N LEU A 71 -2.63 -13.12 -1.38
CA LEU A 71 -3.30 -11.96 -1.98
C LEU A 71 -3.31 -10.79 -1.02
N PHE A 72 -3.62 -11.02 0.26
CA PHE A 72 -3.60 -9.98 1.29
C PHE A 72 -2.22 -9.33 1.43
N LEU A 73 -1.16 -10.16 1.44
CA LEU A 73 0.22 -9.66 1.51
C LEU A 73 0.61 -8.86 0.27
N VAL A 74 0.24 -9.31 -0.93
CA VAL A 74 0.56 -8.60 -2.17
C VAL A 74 -0.14 -7.26 -2.22
N VAL A 75 -1.47 -7.21 -2.01
CA VAL A 75 -2.21 -5.93 -2.05
C VAL A 75 -1.81 -5.01 -0.90
N GLY A 76 -1.56 -5.55 0.30
CA GLY A 76 -1.07 -4.79 1.45
C GLY A 76 0.32 -4.19 1.22
N SER A 77 1.23 -4.97 0.63
CA SER A 77 2.57 -4.48 0.26
C SER A 77 2.50 -3.38 -0.79
N TYR A 78 1.63 -3.52 -1.80
CA TYR A 78 1.42 -2.50 -2.81
C TYR A 78 0.88 -1.20 -2.21
N ILE A 79 -0.14 -1.28 -1.35
CA ILE A 79 -0.69 -0.11 -0.64
C ILE A 79 0.40 0.58 0.19
N GLY A 80 1.20 -0.18 0.94
CA GLY A 80 2.30 0.36 1.73
C GLY A 80 3.32 1.14 0.88
N MET A 81 3.77 0.55 -0.24
CA MET A 81 4.68 1.22 -1.17
C MET A 81 4.04 2.44 -1.83
N PHE A 82 2.77 2.36 -2.20
CA PHE A 82 2.03 3.45 -2.81
C PHE A 82 1.87 4.64 -1.85
N ILE A 83 1.65 4.40 -0.56
CA ILE A 83 1.61 5.46 0.46
C ILE A 83 2.94 6.19 0.53
N ILE A 84 4.06 5.46 0.59
CA ILE A 84 5.41 6.07 0.61
C ILE A 84 5.62 6.92 -0.66
N TYR A 85 5.23 6.40 -1.82
CA TYR A 85 5.28 7.15 -3.07
C TYR A 85 4.47 8.45 -3.01
N ARG A 86 3.25 8.42 -2.47
CA ARG A 86 2.40 9.61 -2.32
C ARG A 86 3.00 10.62 -1.35
N LEU A 87 3.62 10.16 -0.26
CA LEU A 87 4.33 11.03 0.68
C LEU A 87 5.55 11.69 0.03
N LEU A 88 6.35 10.92 -0.72
CA LEU A 88 7.50 11.46 -1.46
C LEU A 88 7.07 12.54 -2.47
N LEU A 89 5.96 12.30 -3.19
CA LEU A 89 5.41 13.29 -4.10
C LEU A 89 5.00 14.57 -3.39
N LEU A 90 4.33 14.45 -2.24
CA LEU A 90 3.91 15.60 -1.45
C LEU A 90 5.12 16.41 -0.98
N THR A 91 6.15 15.75 -0.46
CA THR A 91 7.41 16.40 -0.05
C THR A 91 8.10 17.13 -1.20
N VAL A 92 8.07 16.56 -2.42
CA VAL A 92 8.66 17.23 -3.60
C VAL A 92 7.81 18.42 -4.05
N ASP A 93 6.49 18.35 -3.91
CA ASP A 93 5.58 19.43 -4.28
C ASP A 93 5.69 20.62 -3.31
N GLU A 94 5.75 20.37 -2.00
CA GLU A 94 5.99 21.39 -0.97
C GLU A 94 7.32 22.13 -1.19
N LYS A 95 8.34 21.43 -1.69
CA LYS A 95 9.62 22.06 -2.06
C LYS A 95 9.48 23.03 -3.24
N LYS A 96 8.57 22.76 -4.17
CA LYS A 96 8.32 23.62 -5.35
C LYS A 96 7.41 24.80 -5.03
N HIS A 97 6.47 24.64 -4.10
CA HIS A 97 5.55 25.68 -3.64
C HIS A 97 5.62 25.78 -2.11
N PRO A 98 6.63 26.49 -1.57
CA PRO A 98 6.75 26.64 -0.12
C PRO A 98 5.50 27.35 0.42
N ALA A 99 4.88 26.77 1.44
CA ALA A 99 3.71 27.33 2.10
C ALA A 99 4.00 28.77 2.55
N GLY A 100 3.45 29.75 1.82
CA GLY A 100 3.69 31.18 2.06
C GLY A 100 3.93 32.05 0.82
N MET A 101 3.86 31.51 -0.40
CA MET A 101 3.83 32.30 -1.66
C MET A 101 2.50 32.14 -2.40
#